data_AF-A0A0K9Z0L2-F1
#
_entry.id   AF-A0A0K9Z0L2-F1
#
_cell.length_a   1.000
_cell.length_b   1.000
_cell.length_c   1.000
_cell.angle_alpha   90.00
_cell.angle_beta   90.00
_cell.angle_gamma   90.00
#
_symmetry.space_group_name_H-M   'P 1'
#
loop_
_entity.id
_entity.type
_entity.pdbx_description
1 polymer ?
#
loop_
_entity_poly.entity_id
_entity_poly.type
_entity_poly.pdbx_seq_one_letter_code
_entity_poly.pdbx_strand_id
1 'polypeptide(L)'
;MKDGTNEVVVKVDEKSGALLSVSQLGEQNEQTPKGASQEDAKQLMLRFIESYVPIPADKYVVQERSGSEKVALAIYPLHGKVRAAVPYVTATIDLQRNGVTSLETNVYPVLVGSTPTVISKEEAIKAFVNGLDVEKSYVYVNDFDHKSSSSKLVYLPTNKMRSIAVDAVTGALIHSSH
;
A
#
# COMPACT_ATOMS: atom_id res chain seq x y z
N MET A 1 17.35 -9.24 34.52
CA MET A 1 16.97 -8.29 33.46
C MET A 1 17.46 -8.89 32.15
N LYS A 2 16.60 -9.13 31.16
CA LYS A 2 17.04 -9.51 29.82
C LYS A 2 17.38 -8.21 29.11
N ASP A 3 18.65 -8.00 28.77
CA ASP A 3 19.06 -6.91 27.89
C ASP A 3 18.31 -7.07 26.57
N GLY A 4 17.35 -6.18 26.33
CA GLY A 4 16.64 -6.12 25.06
C GLY A 4 17.64 -5.75 23.98
N THR A 5 18.05 -6.73 23.18
CA THR A 5 18.96 -6.50 22.07
C THR A 5 18.15 -5.84 20.97
N ASN A 6 18.44 -4.58 20.68
CA ASN A 6 17.84 -3.87 19.54
C ASN A 6 18.63 -4.23 18.31
N GLU A 7 18.04 -5.09 17.50
CA GLU A 7 18.66 -5.53 16.26
C GLU A 7 18.05 -4.75 15.10
N VAL A 8 18.89 -4.07 14.33
CA VAL A 8 18.48 -3.45 13.07
C VAL A 8 18.98 -4.34 11.95
N VAL A 9 18.04 -4.94 11.22
CA VAL A 9 18.35 -5.75 10.05
C VAL A 9 18.25 -4.89 8.81
N VAL A 10 19.37 -4.73 8.11
CA VAL A 10 19.46 -4.02 6.84
C VAL A 10 19.77 -5.03 5.74
N LYS A 11 18.96 -5.04 4.68
CA LYS A 11 19.20 -5.85 3.48
C LYS A 11 19.52 -4.93 2.33
N VAL A 12 20.58 -5.26 1.59
CA VAL A 12 21.04 -4.54 0.40
C VAL A 12 21.21 -5.52 -0.75
N ASP A 13 20.98 -5.06 -1.97
CA ASP A 13 21.31 -5.81 -3.17
C ASP A 13 22.83 -5.81 -3.37
N GLU A 14 23.44 -6.98 -3.39
CA GLU A 14 24.91 -7.14 -3.44
C GLU A 14 25.53 -6.54 -4.70
N LYS A 15 24.80 -6.52 -5.83
CA LYS A 15 25.33 -6.08 -7.13
C LYS A 15 25.22 -4.58 -7.35
N SER A 16 24.09 -4.00 -6.96
CA SER A 16 23.78 -2.59 -7.20
C SER A 16 24.01 -1.71 -5.97
N GLY A 17 24.14 -2.29 -4.78
CA GLY A 17 24.20 -1.56 -3.52
C GLY A 17 22.85 -0.94 -3.10
N ALA A 18 21.76 -1.25 -3.81
CA ALA A 18 20.44 -0.70 -3.50
C ALA A 18 19.92 -1.22 -2.16
N LEU A 19 19.36 -0.33 -1.34
CA LEU A 19 18.71 -0.70 -0.08
C LEU A 19 17.40 -1.45 -0.36
N LEU A 20 17.29 -2.70 0.10
CA LEU A 20 16.11 -3.56 -0.11
C LEU A 20 15.13 -3.48 1.06
N SER A 21 15.64 -3.54 2.30
CA SER A 21 14.79 -3.40 3.47
C SER A 21 15.55 -2.94 4.71
N VAL A 22 14.86 -2.23 5.59
CA VAL A 22 15.30 -1.95 6.97
C VAL A 22 14.18 -2.39 7.90
N SER A 23 14.50 -3.22 8.88
CA SER A 23 13.54 -3.64 9.91
C SER A 23 14.22 -3.63 11.28
N GLN A 24 13.52 -3.10 12.27
CA GLN A 24 13.95 -3.16 13.67
C GLN A 24 13.29 -4.36 14.36
N LEU A 25 14.09 -5.25 14.94
CA LEU A 25 13.66 -6.40 15.74
C LEU A 25 13.95 -6.12 17.22
N GLY A 26 12.93 -6.32 18.07
CA GLY A 26 13.02 -6.16 19.53
C GLY A 26 12.13 -5.05 20.09
N GLU A 27 11.77 -5.19 21.38
CA GLU A 27 11.11 -4.13 22.16
C GLU A 27 12.18 -3.25 22.81
N GLN A 28 12.25 -1.97 22.42
CA GLN A 28 13.03 -0.98 23.16
C GLN A 28 12.29 -0.59 24.44
N ASN A 29 12.84 -1.02 25.57
CA ASN A 29 12.52 -0.52 26.91
C ASN A 29 13.32 0.76 27.15
N GLU A 30 12.99 1.88 26.50
CA GLU A 30 13.45 3.19 26.97
C GLU A 30 12.56 4.32 26.44
N GLN A 31 12.14 5.18 27.38
CA GLN A 31 11.33 6.36 27.12
C GLN A 31 12.06 7.30 26.14
N THR A 32 11.59 7.33 24.90
CA THR A 32 12.07 8.20 23.83
C THR A 32 11.26 9.50 23.82
N PRO A 33 11.85 10.63 23.36
CA PRO A 33 11.37 11.99 23.61
C PRO A 33 10.09 12.29 22.83
N LYS A 34 9.35 13.32 23.28
CA LYS A 34 8.17 13.95 22.65
C LYS A 34 7.85 13.37 21.27
N GLY A 35 6.83 12.51 21.19
CA GLY A 35 6.43 11.84 19.95
C GLY A 35 6.34 12.84 18.79
N ALA A 36 6.80 12.43 17.61
CA ALA A 36 6.77 13.30 16.45
C ALA A 36 5.34 13.56 16.00
N SER A 37 5.10 14.77 15.48
CA SER A 37 3.87 15.01 14.75
C SER A 37 3.85 14.13 13.49
N GLN A 38 2.65 13.80 13.02
CA GLN A 38 2.49 13.03 11.78
C GLN A 38 3.19 13.72 10.60
N GLU A 39 3.18 15.05 10.56
CA GLU A 39 3.84 15.82 9.51
C GLU A 39 5.37 15.72 9.61
N ASP A 40 5.95 15.80 10.81
CA ASP A 40 7.39 15.65 11.00
C ASP A 40 7.87 14.26 10.57
N ALA A 41 7.13 13.22 10.97
CA ALA A 41 7.40 11.84 10.58
C ALA A 41 7.40 11.67 9.05
N LYS A 42 6.40 12.25 8.39
CA LYS A 42 6.30 12.24 6.93
C LYS A 42 7.47 12.96 6.26
N GLN A 43 7.82 14.16 6.71
CA GLN A 43 8.94 14.90 6.15
C GLN A 43 10.27 14.16 6.32
N LEU A 44 10.46 13.50 7.47
CA LEU A 44 11.64 12.67 7.72
C LEU A 44 11.73 11.49 6.74
N MET A 45 10.61 10.81 6.47
CA MET A 45 10.58 9.71 5.52
C MET A 45 10.80 10.18 4.08
N LEU A 46 10.21 11.30 3.66
CA LEU A 46 10.42 11.84 2.32
C LEU A 46 11.90 12.17 2.09
N ARG A 47 12.56 12.81 3.07
CA ARG A 47 14.01 13.07 3.01
C ARG A 47 14.83 11.79 2.95
N PHE A 48 14.47 10.78 3.74
CA PHE A 48 15.14 9.48 3.70
C PHE A 48 15.02 8.85 2.30
N ILE A 49 13.82 8.83 1.73
CA ILE A 49 13.57 8.27 0.41
C ILE A 49 14.32 9.05 -0.67
N GLU A 50 14.28 10.38 -0.66
CA GLU A 50 15.04 11.23 -1.59
C GLU A 50 16.55 10.96 -1.53
N SER A 51 17.06 10.52 -0.37
CA SER A 51 18.49 10.24 -0.17
C SER A 51 18.91 8.85 -0.68
N TYR A 52 18.00 7.86 -0.67
CA TYR A 52 18.35 6.45 -0.90
C TYR A 52 17.62 5.80 -2.07
N VAL A 53 16.56 6.42 -2.58
CA VAL A 53 15.72 5.89 -3.65
C VAL A 53 15.85 6.82 -4.86
N PRO A 54 16.38 6.34 -6.00
CA PRO A 54 16.69 7.18 -7.16
C PRO A 54 15.44 7.49 -8.00
N ILE A 55 14.39 8.03 -7.39
CA ILE A 55 13.18 8.47 -8.09
C ILE A 55 13.00 9.99 -7.90
N PRO A 56 12.94 10.78 -9.00
CA PRO A 56 12.65 12.19 -8.92
C PRO A 56 11.27 12.48 -8.30
N ALA A 57 11.14 13.59 -7.56
CA ALA A 57 9.92 13.99 -6.87
C ALA A 57 8.67 14.10 -7.78
N ASP A 58 8.85 14.43 -9.06
CA ASP A 58 7.77 14.53 -10.06
C ASP A 58 7.39 13.18 -10.69
N LYS A 59 8.06 12.09 -10.30
CA LYS A 59 7.89 10.74 -10.85
C LYS A 59 7.25 9.77 -9.86
N TYR A 60 6.64 10.25 -8.78
CA TYR A 60 5.88 9.39 -7.87
C TYR A 60 4.68 10.10 -7.24
N VAL A 61 3.80 9.30 -6.64
CA VAL A 61 2.75 9.74 -5.74
C VAL A 61 2.88 9.02 -4.41
N VAL A 62 2.56 9.72 -3.33
CA VAL A 62 2.60 9.20 -1.97
C VAL A 62 1.17 8.90 -1.52
N GLN A 63 0.95 7.69 -1.02
CA GLN A 63 -0.25 7.34 -0.26
C GLN A 63 0.09 7.19 1.21
N GLU A 64 -0.77 7.75 2.04
CA GLU A 64 -0.60 7.75 3.48
C GLU A 64 -1.77 7.03 4.14
N ARG A 65 -1.46 6.23 5.15
CA ARG A 65 -2.44 5.71 6.09
C ARG A 65 -1.96 6.00 7.51
N SER A 66 -2.60 6.98 8.13
CA SER A 66 -2.28 7.42 9.48
C SER A 66 -3.17 6.74 10.51
N GLY A 67 -2.54 6.28 11.59
CA GLY A 67 -3.18 5.81 12.81
C GLY A 67 -2.73 6.64 14.01
N SER A 68 -3.23 6.29 15.19
CA SER A 68 -2.88 6.97 16.45
C SER A 68 -1.41 6.80 16.83
N GLU A 69 -0.80 5.66 16.49
CA GLU A 69 0.55 5.30 16.95
C GLU A 69 1.56 5.15 15.80
N LYS A 70 1.07 5.09 14.56
CA LYS A 70 1.92 4.83 13.39
C LYS A 70 1.43 5.56 12.15
N VAL A 71 2.37 5.87 11.28
CA VAL A 71 2.12 6.37 9.93
C VAL A 71 2.68 5.36 8.94
N ALA A 72 1.84 4.84 8.06
CA ALA A 72 2.26 4.02 6.94
C ALA A 72 2.28 4.86 5.65
N LEU A 73 3.39 4.82 4.94
CA LEU A 73 3.61 5.52 3.68
C LEU A 73 3.88 4.49 2.58
N ALA A 74 3.27 4.71 1.42
CA ALA A 74 3.52 3.93 0.22
C ALA A 74 3.78 4.88 -0.94
N ILE A 75 4.94 4.72 -1.58
CA ILE A 75 5.33 5.52 -2.74
C ILE A 75 5.14 4.70 -3.99
N TYR A 76 4.33 5.23 -4.90
CA TYR A 76 4.04 4.60 -6.17
C TYR A 76 4.69 5.40 -7.31
N PRO A 77 5.51 4.76 -8.14
CA PRO A 77 6.13 5.42 -9.27
C PRO A 77 5.07 5.77 -10.31
N LEU A 78 5.32 6.86 -11.04
CA LEU A 78 4.54 7.31 -12.17
C LEU A 78 5.27 6.93 -13.47
N HIS A 79 4.58 6.21 -14.33
CA HIS A 79 4.98 5.99 -15.72
C HIS A 79 4.20 7.00 -16.57
N GLY A 80 4.84 8.14 -16.87
CA GLY A 80 4.14 9.29 -17.44
C GLY A 80 3.18 9.91 -16.42
N LYS A 81 1.87 9.77 -16.65
CA LYS A 81 0.81 10.23 -15.71
C LYS A 81 0.07 9.08 -15.03
N VAL A 82 0.51 7.84 -15.24
CA VAL A 82 -0.15 6.64 -14.72
C VAL A 82 0.65 6.09 -13.55
N ARG A 83 -0.02 5.93 -12.41
CA ARG A 83 0.55 5.33 -11.21
C ARG A 83 0.69 3.82 -11.38
N ALA A 84 1.83 3.26 -11.02
CA ALA A 84 1.99 1.82 -10.92
C ALA A 84 1.05 1.21 -9.86
N ALA A 85 0.67 -0.05 -10.04
CA ALA A 85 -0.22 -0.74 -9.09
C ALA A 85 0.50 -1.14 -7.79
N VAL A 86 1.81 -1.40 -7.87
CA VAL A 86 2.65 -1.85 -6.74
C VAL A 86 3.53 -0.68 -6.29
N PRO A 87 3.65 -0.43 -4.98
CA PRO A 87 4.53 0.62 -4.49
C PRO A 87 6.00 0.24 -4.69
N TYR A 88 6.82 1.24 -5.01
CA TYR A 88 8.27 1.12 -5.06
C TYR A 88 8.88 1.15 -3.66
N VAL A 89 8.26 1.89 -2.74
CA VAL A 89 8.68 1.95 -1.34
C VAL A 89 7.45 1.85 -0.46
N THR A 90 7.51 1.01 0.56
CA THR A 90 6.58 0.99 1.68
C THR A 90 7.36 1.25 2.94
N ALA A 91 6.80 2.05 3.83
CA ALA A 91 7.45 2.35 5.09
C ALA A 91 6.45 2.56 6.20
N THR A 92 6.84 2.19 7.41
CA THR A 92 6.07 2.41 8.63
C THR A 92 6.93 3.17 9.62
N ILE A 93 6.33 4.23 10.18
CA ILE A 93 6.94 5.07 11.20
C ILE A 93 6.14 4.91 12.46
N ASP A 94 6.82 4.64 13.56
CA ASP A 94 6.24 4.68 14.90
C ASP A 94 6.32 6.12 15.41
N LEU A 95 5.15 6.71 15.69
CA LEU A 95 5.04 8.10 16.14
C LEU A 95 5.47 8.27 17.60
N GLN A 96 5.30 7.23 18.42
CA GLN A 96 5.72 7.26 19.83
C GLN A 96 7.24 7.19 19.93
N ARG A 97 7.88 6.45 19.03
CA ARG A 97 9.34 6.28 18.98
C ARG A 97 10.04 7.25 18.04
N ASN A 98 9.27 8.01 17.25
CA ASN A 98 9.77 8.91 16.20
C ASN A 98 10.80 8.22 15.28
N GLY A 99 10.50 6.98 14.87
CA GLY A 99 11.45 6.12 14.19
C GLY A 99 10.81 5.26 13.10
N VAL A 100 11.57 5.02 12.04
CA VAL A 100 11.18 4.08 10.97
C VAL A 100 11.32 2.66 11.50
N THR A 101 10.21 1.95 11.62
CA THR A 101 10.18 0.56 12.13
C THR A 101 10.28 -0.46 11.00
N SER A 102 9.79 -0.10 9.83
CA SER A 102 9.90 -0.92 8.61
C SER A 102 10.06 -0.01 7.40
N LEU A 103 10.95 -0.40 6.50
CA LEU A 103 11.07 0.14 5.17
C LEU A 103 11.37 -1.02 4.21
N GLU A 104 10.59 -1.13 3.15
CA GLU A 104 10.79 -2.10 2.08
C GLU A 104 10.83 -1.33 0.77
N THR A 105 11.79 -1.69 -0.08
CA THR A 105 11.86 -1.20 -1.45
C THR A 105 11.65 -2.35 -2.41
N ASN A 106 10.88 -2.11 -3.45
CA ASN A 106 10.74 -3.04 -4.55
C ASN A 106 11.44 -2.43 -5.77
N VAL A 107 12.63 -2.94 -6.10
CA VAL A 107 13.36 -2.50 -7.29
C VAL A 107 12.79 -3.22 -8.50
N TYR A 108 11.84 -2.58 -9.18
CA TYR A 108 11.36 -3.03 -10.49
C TYR A 108 11.95 -2.16 -11.61
N PRO A 109 12.29 -2.73 -12.77
CA PRO A 109 12.63 -1.93 -13.94
C PRO A 109 11.45 -1.01 -14.29
N VAL A 110 11.74 0.26 -14.55
CA VAL A 110 10.74 1.22 -15.01
C VAL A 110 10.33 0.81 -16.42
N LEU A 111 9.24 0.05 -16.53
CA LEU A 111 8.68 -0.33 -17.82
C LEU A 111 7.85 0.83 -18.36
N VAL A 112 8.34 1.48 -19.40
CA VAL A 112 7.57 2.50 -20.13
C VAL A 112 6.73 1.80 -21.18
N GLY A 113 5.48 1.47 -20.84
CA GLY A 113 4.49 1.00 -21.80
C GLY A 113 3.71 2.17 -22.37
N SER A 114 3.80 2.43 -23.68
CA SER A 114 2.84 3.27 -24.40
C SER A 114 1.82 2.37 -25.08
N THR A 115 0.64 2.21 -24.48
CA THR A 115 -0.52 1.60 -25.17
C THR A 115 -1.33 2.73 -25.80
N PRO A 116 -1.31 2.87 -27.14
CA PRO A 116 -1.87 4.06 -27.82
C PRO A 116 -3.40 4.06 -27.89
N THR A 117 -4.05 2.93 -27.67
CA THR A 117 -5.52 2.83 -27.65
C THR A 117 -5.92 2.06 -26.40
N VAL A 118 -6.68 2.74 -25.54
CA VAL A 118 -7.25 2.17 -24.33
C VAL A 118 -8.75 2.46 -24.31
N ILE A 119 -9.52 1.56 -23.70
CA ILE A 119 -10.94 1.73 -23.47
C ILE A 119 -11.19 2.93 -22.54
N SER A 120 -12.38 3.52 -22.66
CA SER A 120 -12.83 4.57 -21.75
C SER A 120 -13.01 4.05 -20.32
N LYS A 121 -13.05 4.97 -19.35
CA LYS A 121 -13.35 4.63 -17.96
C LYS A 121 -14.72 3.99 -17.82
N GLU A 122 -15.69 4.47 -18.59
CA GLU A 122 -17.07 3.98 -18.61
C GLU A 122 -17.14 2.55 -19.14
N GLU A 123 -16.40 2.24 -20.21
CA GLU A 123 -16.27 0.88 -20.74
C GLU A 123 -15.56 -0.04 -19.74
N ALA A 124 -14.51 0.43 -19.06
CA ALA A 124 -13.82 -0.35 -18.04
C ALA A 124 -14.74 -0.67 -16.85
N ILE A 125 -15.53 0.30 -16.36
CA ILE A 125 -16.52 0.08 -15.30
C ILE A 125 -17.57 -0.94 -15.75
N LYS A 126 -18.07 -0.82 -16.99
CA LYS A 126 -19.06 -1.75 -17.53
C LYS A 126 -18.50 -3.18 -17.63
N ALA A 127 -17.28 -3.33 -18.13
CA ALA A 127 -16.60 -4.63 -18.19
C ALA A 127 -16.40 -5.22 -16.79
N PHE A 128 -15.96 -4.39 -15.83
CA PHE A 128 -15.80 -4.79 -14.43
C PHE A 128 -17.10 -5.32 -13.85
N VAL A 129 -18.19 -4.53 -13.89
CA VAL A 129 -19.50 -4.89 -13.32
C VAL A 129 -20.08 -6.13 -13.99
N ASN A 130 -19.98 -6.23 -15.32
CA ASN A 130 -20.53 -7.37 -16.06
C ASN A 130 -19.81 -8.69 -15.75
N GLY A 131 -18.54 -8.63 -15.36
CA GLY A 131 -17.76 -9.82 -15.00
C GLY A 131 -17.73 -10.11 -13.49
N LEU A 132 -18.45 -9.33 -12.67
CA LEU A 132 -18.65 -9.68 -11.26
C LEU A 132 -19.63 -10.85 -11.13
N ASP A 133 -19.18 -11.90 -10.45
CA ASP A 133 -20.03 -13.00 -10.02
C ASP A 133 -20.68 -12.58 -8.70
N VAL A 134 -21.99 -12.73 -8.61
CA VAL A 134 -22.78 -12.28 -7.48
C VAL A 134 -23.66 -13.40 -6.95
N GLU A 135 -23.75 -13.49 -5.63
CA GLU A 135 -24.64 -14.43 -4.94
C GLU A 135 -25.72 -13.70 -4.16
N LYS A 136 -26.88 -14.33 -4.02
CA LYS A 136 -27.95 -13.84 -3.15
C LYS A 136 -27.56 -14.07 -1.70
N SER A 137 -27.66 -13.04 -0.88
CA SER A 137 -27.37 -13.12 0.56
C SER A 137 -28.31 -12.25 1.37
N TYR A 138 -28.46 -12.56 2.66
CA TYR A 138 -29.16 -11.70 3.61
C TYR A 138 -28.15 -10.86 4.38
N VAL A 139 -28.32 -9.54 4.36
CA VAL A 139 -27.52 -8.61 5.17
C VAL A 139 -28.38 -7.98 6.26
N TYR A 140 -27.77 -7.78 7.43
CA TYR A 140 -28.35 -7.07 8.57
C TYR A 140 -27.74 -5.67 8.61
N VAL A 141 -28.56 -4.65 8.36
CA VAL A 141 -28.07 -3.31 7.98
C VAL A 141 -27.35 -2.57 9.12
N ASN A 142 -27.41 -3.05 10.37
CA ASN A 142 -26.76 -2.43 11.54
C ASN A 142 -26.32 -3.49 12.58
N ASP A 143 -25.50 -4.45 12.20
CA ASP A 143 -25.11 -5.56 13.10
C ASP A 143 -24.04 -5.17 14.15
N PHE A 144 -23.43 -3.98 14.05
CA PHE A 144 -22.49 -3.49 15.07
C PHE A 144 -23.12 -3.35 16.47
N ASP A 145 -24.43 -3.11 16.52
CA ASP A 145 -25.18 -3.00 17.79
C ASP A 145 -26.06 -4.23 18.06
N HIS A 146 -26.03 -5.27 17.20
CA HIS A 146 -26.90 -6.46 17.25
C HIS A 146 -28.41 -6.16 17.40
N LYS A 147 -28.85 -4.96 17.00
CA LYS A 147 -30.25 -4.47 17.14
C LYS A 147 -31.02 -4.51 15.83
N SER A 148 -30.45 -5.05 14.76
CA SER A 148 -31.11 -5.07 13.46
C SER A 148 -32.27 -6.08 13.47
N SER A 149 -33.50 -5.56 13.51
CA SER A 149 -34.73 -6.36 13.52
C SER A 149 -35.19 -6.84 12.14
N SER A 150 -34.48 -6.47 11.06
CA SER A 150 -34.84 -6.87 9.70
C SER A 150 -33.61 -7.18 8.85
N SER A 151 -33.64 -8.34 8.19
CA SER A 151 -32.69 -8.69 7.14
C SER A 151 -33.16 -8.13 5.79
N LYS A 152 -32.21 -7.83 4.90
CA LYS A 152 -32.48 -7.48 3.50
C LYS A 152 -31.87 -8.52 2.59
N LEU A 153 -32.66 -9.02 1.65
CA LEU A 153 -32.14 -9.86 0.56
C LEU A 153 -31.40 -8.97 -0.44
N VAL A 154 -30.13 -9.25 -0.67
CA VAL A 154 -29.23 -8.47 -1.54
C VAL A 154 -28.43 -9.40 -2.46
N TYR A 155 -27.77 -8.82 -3.46
CA TYR A 155 -26.71 -9.49 -4.23
C TYR A 155 -25.35 -8.97 -3.76
N LEU A 156 -24.44 -9.87 -3.42
CA LEU A 156 -23.07 -9.56 -3.00
C LEU A 156 -22.06 -10.18 -3.97
N PRO A 157 -20.93 -9.51 -4.25
CA PRO A 157 -19.82 -10.13 -4.98
C PRO A 157 -19.31 -11.38 -4.26
N THR A 158 -18.98 -12.45 -5.00
CA THR A 158 -18.50 -13.69 -4.39
C THR A 158 -17.04 -13.57 -3.90
N ASN A 159 -16.71 -14.33 -2.85
CA ASN A 159 -15.38 -14.33 -2.21
C ASN A 159 -14.23 -14.80 -3.12
N LYS A 160 -14.55 -15.33 -4.32
CA LYS A 160 -13.57 -15.77 -5.33
C LYS A 160 -12.86 -14.60 -6.02
N MET A 161 -13.29 -13.36 -5.75
CA MET A 161 -12.90 -12.15 -6.47
C MET A 161 -11.94 -11.25 -5.68
N ARG A 162 -10.92 -11.82 -5.02
CA ARG A 162 -10.02 -11.04 -4.14
C ARG A 162 -9.20 -9.97 -4.87
N SER A 163 -9.01 -10.11 -6.18
CA SER A 163 -8.35 -9.09 -7.02
C SER A 163 -8.76 -9.26 -8.47
N ILE A 164 -9.59 -8.34 -8.97
CA ILE A 164 -9.99 -8.23 -10.38
C ILE A 164 -9.48 -6.90 -10.91
N ALA A 165 -8.76 -6.96 -12.02
CA ALA A 165 -8.40 -5.81 -12.83
C ALA A 165 -9.07 -5.89 -14.20
N VAL A 166 -9.18 -4.76 -14.89
CA VAL A 166 -9.63 -4.70 -16.28
C VAL A 166 -8.44 -4.32 -17.14
N ASP A 167 -8.17 -5.12 -18.17
CA ASP A 167 -7.18 -4.80 -19.18
C ASP A 167 -7.61 -3.54 -19.94
N ALA A 168 -6.78 -2.50 -19.89
CA ALA A 168 -7.13 -1.20 -20.45
C ALA A 168 -7.19 -1.20 -21.99
N VAL A 169 -6.63 -2.19 -22.69
CA VAL A 169 -6.63 -2.26 -24.15
C VAL A 169 -7.84 -3.05 -24.65
N THR A 170 -8.18 -4.14 -23.96
CA THR A 170 -9.16 -5.14 -24.42
C THR A 170 -10.47 -5.13 -23.64
N GLY A 171 -10.48 -4.57 -22.42
CA GLY A 171 -11.60 -4.69 -21.50
C GLY A 171 -11.78 -6.07 -20.88
N ALA A 172 -10.84 -6.99 -21.08
CA ALA A 172 -10.87 -8.31 -20.47
C ALA A 172 -10.62 -8.21 -18.95
N LEU A 173 -11.27 -9.09 -18.17
CA LEU A 173 -10.95 -9.23 -16.75
C LEU A 173 -9.64 -10.00 -16.57
N ILE A 174 -8.80 -9.46 -15.68
CA ILE A 174 -7.57 -10.09 -15.22
C ILE A 174 -7.79 -10.53 -13.78
N HIS A 175 -7.72 -11.84 -13.54
CA HIS A 175 -7.75 -12.41 -12.21
C HIS A 175 -6.33 -12.61 -11.73
N SER A 176 -5.92 -11.92 -10.65
CA SER A 176 -4.64 -12.23 -10.02
C SER A 176 -4.86 -13.34 -8.98
N SER A 177 -4.20 -14.48 -9.20
CA SER A 177 -4.13 -15.55 -8.21
C SER A 177 -3.07 -15.12 -7.18
N HIS A 178 -3.47 -14.81 -5.96
CA HIS A 178 -2.58 -14.72 -4.81
C HIS A 178 -2.76 -15.95 -3.94
#